data_AF-A0A6N3FCY4-F1
#
_entry.id   AF-A0A6N3FCY4-F1
#
_cell.length_a   1.000
_cell.length_b   1.000
_cell.length_c   1.000
_cell.angle_alpha   90.00
_cell.angle_beta   90.00
_cell.angle_gamma   90.00
#
_symmetry.space_group_name_H-M   'P 1'
#
loop_
_entity.id
_entity.type
_entity.pdbx_description
1 polymer ?
#
loop_
_entity_poly.entity_id
_entity_poly.type
_entity_poly.pdbx_seq_one_letter_code
_entity_poly.pdbx_strand_id
1 'polypeptide(L)' 'MKSIIIKTYPAPESKCELVRLQKDANDVVASLQRCSGLTKAYIVSEIIRQAAPYVEFKLQEVTFSYEPDTES' A
#
# COMPACT_ATOMS: atom_id res chain seq x y z
N MET A 1 -4.08 -18.19 12.46
CA MET A 1 -3.13 -17.14 12.03
C MET A 1 -3.61 -15.79 12.55
N LYS A 2 -2.69 -14.87 12.89
CA LYS A 2 -3.06 -13.49 13.24
C LYS A 2 -3.39 -12.71 11.96
N SER A 3 -4.33 -11.77 12.04
CA SER A 3 -4.72 -10.89 10.92
C SER A 3 -3.55 -10.01 10.47
N ILE A 4 -3.35 -9.89 9.16
CA ILE A 4 -2.40 -9.01 8.48
C ILE A 4 -3.11 -7.66 8.29
N ILE A 5 -2.63 -6.63 8.97
CA ILE A 5 -3.21 -5.29 8.86
C ILE A 5 -2.54 -4.56 7.71
N ILE A 6 -3.31 -4.23 6.68
CA ILE A 6 -2.85 -3.38 5.58
C ILE A 6 -3.33 -1.95 5.85
N LYS A 7 -2.37 -1.03 5.98
CA LYS A 7 -2.66 0.40 6.09
C LYS A 7 -2.93 0.96 4.71
N THR A 8 -4.08 1.59 4.56
CA THR A 8 -4.50 2.19 3.30
C THR A 8 -4.70 3.70 3.43
N TYR A 9 -4.52 4.38 2.30
CA TYR A 9 -4.70 5.83 2.19
C TYR A 9 -5.70 6.16 1.08
N PRO A 10 -6.57 7.16 1.28
CA PRO A 10 -7.44 7.64 0.22
C PRO A 10 -6.58 8.29 -0.88
N ALA A 11 -6.83 7.88 -2.13
CA ALA A 11 -6.30 8.56 -3.30
C ALA A 11 -7.40 9.49 -3.86
N PRO A 12 -7.21 10.83 -3.86
CA PRO A 12 -8.24 11.78 -4.26
C PRO A 12 -8.83 11.55 -5.66
N GLU A 13 -8.04 10.94 -6.57
CA GLU A 13 -8.39 10.76 -7.98
C GLU A 13 -8.58 9.29 -8.40
N SER A 14 -8.51 8.34 -7.47
CA SER A 14 -8.60 6.91 -7.77
C SER A 14 -9.72 6.23 -7.00
N LYS A 15 -10.45 5.34 -7.67
CA LYS A 15 -11.44 4.45 -7.03
C LYS A 15 -10.78 3.40 -6.12
N CYS A 16 -9.45 3.27 -6.19
CA CYS A 16 -8.69 2.30 -5.43
C CYS A 16 -7.93 2.96 -4.29
N GLU A 17 -7.87 2.30 -3.14
CA GLU A 17 -7.03 2.75 -2.02
C GLU A 17 -5.54 2.53 -2.30
N LEU A 18 -4.69 3.41 -1.79
CA LEU A 18 -3.24 3.26 -1.88
C LEU A 18 -2.73 2.36 -0.76
N VAL A 19 -2.01 1.29 -1.12
CA VAL A 19 -1.29 0.44 -0.18
C VAL A 19 0.18 0.82 -0.18
N ARG A 20 0.72 1.16 0.99
CA ARG A 20 2.16 1.41 1.15
C ARG A 20 2.86 0.11 1.53
N LEU A 21 3.74 -0.37 0.64
CA LEU A 21 4.61 -1.50 0.94
C LEU A 21 5.76 -1.04 1.87
N GLN A 22 6.10 -1.89 2.83
CA GLN A 22 7.36 -1.78 3.55
C GLN A 22 8.54 -2.07 2.60
N LYS A 23 9.74 -1.62 2.97
CA LYS A 23 10.92 -1.68 2.09
C LYS A 23 11.23 -3.12 1.65
N ASP A 24 11.27 -4.03 2.60
CA ASP A 24 11.45 -5.47 2.41
C ASP A 24 10.39 -6.08 1.47
N ALA A 25 9.11 -5.76 1.68
CA ALA A 25 8.03 -6.22 0.81
C ALA A 25 8.15 -5.66 -0.61
N ASN A 26 8.56 -4.39 -0.75
CA ASN A 26 8.80 -3.78 -2.06
C ASN A 26 9.98 -4.44 -2.80
N ASP A 27 11.03 -4.83 -2.10
CA ASP A 27 12.19 -5.49 -2.70
C ASP A 27 11.83 -6.89 -3.24
N VAL A 28 10.98 -7.62 -2.53
CA VAL A 28 10.41 -8.90 -2.98
C VAL A 28 9.52 -8.70 -4.21
N VAL A 29 8.56 -7.77 -4.15
CA VAL A 29 7.66 -7.48 -5.28
C VAL A 29 8.43 -6.99 -6.50
N ALA A 30 9.45 -6.15 -6.32
CA ALA A 30 10.31 -5.69 -7.42
C ALA A 30 11.11 -6.82 -8.07
N SER A 31 11.53 -7.82 -7.28
CA SER A 31 12.22 -8.99 -7.81
C SER A 31 11.27 -9.88 -8.60
N LEU A 32 10.05 -10.10 -8.09
CA LEU A 32 8.99 -10.82 -8.81
C LEU A 32 8.58 -10.14 -10.12
N GLN A 33 8.48 -8.82 -10.13
CA GLN A 33 8.21 -8.03 -11.34
C GLN A 33 9.29 -8.28 -12.41
N ARG A 34 10.57 -8.26 -12.03
CA ARG A 34 11.69 -8.50 -12.96
C ARG A 34 11.63 -9.90 -13.59
N CYS A 35 11.20 -10.91 -12.85
CA CYS A 35 11.14 -12.28 -13.34
C CYS A 35 9.88 -12.59 -14.16
N SER A 36 8.76 -11.93 -13.86
CA SER A 36 7.45 -12.27 -14.45
C SER A 36 7.00 -11.33 -15.58
N GLY A 37 7.58 -10.12 -15.67
CA GLY A 37 7.11 -9.07 -16.57
C GLY A 37 5.77 -8.43 -16.13
N LEU A 38 5.21 -8.85 -14.98
CA LEU A 38 3.95 -8.32 -14.46
C LEU A 38 4.15 -7.00 -13.74
N THR A 39 3.11 -6.16 -13.71
CA THR A 39 3.15 -4.89 -12.98
C THR A 39 3.14 -5.14 -11.47
N LYS A 40 3.79 -4.26 -10.69
CA LYS A 40 3.75 -4.33 -9.22
C LYS A 40 2.32 -4.33 -8.69
N ALA A 41 1.44 -3.50 -9.26
CA ALA A 41 0.05 -3.41 -8.87
C ALA A 41 -0.69 -4.74 -9.05
N TYR A 42 -0.45 -5.44 -10.15
CA TYR A 42 -1.04 -6.76 -10.40
C TYR A 42 -0.55 -7.80 -9.38
N ILE A 43 0.77 -7.86 -9.14
CA ILE A 43 1.37 -8.79 -8.17
C ILE A 43 0.80 -8.55 -6.77
N VAL A 44 0.73 -7.29 -6.33
CA VAL A 44 0.19 -6.92 -5.02
C VAL A 44 -1.30 -7.26 -4.92
N SER A 45 -2.08 -7.00 -5.97
CA SER A 45 -3.50 -7.37 -6.03
C SER A 45 -3.71 -8.88 -5.85
N GLU A 46 -2.90 -9.70 -6.53
CA GLU A 46 -2.98 -11.15 -6.43
C GLU A 46 -2.62 -11.67 -5.03
N ILE A 47 -1.57 -11.10 -4.42
CA ILE A 47 -1.18 -11.43 -3.04
C ILE A 47 -2.33 -11.11 -2.08
N ILE A 48 -2.91 -9.92 -2.19
CA ILE A 48 -4.03 -9.48 -1.36
C ILE A 48 -5.24 -10.40 -1.56
N ARG A 49 -5.57 -10.75 -2.81
CA ARG A 49 -6.70 -11.63 -3.15
C ARG A 49 -6.53 -13.03 -2.56
N GLN A 50 -5.32 -13.59 -2.63
CA GLN A 50 -5.01 -14.91 -2.05
C GLN A 50 -4.95 -14.88 -0.52
N ALA A 51 -4.52 -13.75 0.06
CA ALA A 51 -4.46 -13.54 1.50
C ALA A 51 -5.75 -12.97 2.11
N ALA A 52 -6.81 -12.74 1.30
CA ALA A 52 -8.03 -12.06 1.73
C ALA A 52 -8.65 -12.61 3.04
N PRO A 53 -8.66 -13.94 3.33
CA PRO A 53 -9.16 -14.46 4.61
C PRO A 53 -8.38 -14.00 5.85
N TYR A 54 -7.19 -13.43 5.65
CA TYR A 54 -6.24 -13.06 6.70
C TYR A 54 -5.91 -11.56 6.68
N VAL A 55 -6.56 -10.76 5.83
CA VAL A 55 -6.23 -9.34 5.67
C VAL A 55 -7.35 -8.46 6.19
N GLU A 56 -7.00 -7.46 7.00
CA GLU A 56 -7.89 -6.39 7.44
C GLU A 56 -7.35 -5.05 6.94
N PHE A 57 -8.19 -4.31 6.21
CA PHE A 57 -7.84 -2.97 5.74
C PHE A 57 -8.19 -1.93 6.81
N LYS A 58 -7.22 -1.10 7.19
CA LYS A 58 -7.44 0.03 8.10
C LYS A 58 -7.00 1.31 7.41
N LEU A 59 -7.96 2.22 7.23
CA LEU A 59 -7.70 3.56 6.77
C LEU A 59 -6.82 4.26 7.80
N GLN A 60 -5.66 4.77 7.38
CA GLN A 60 -4.83 5.57 8.28
C GLN A 60 -5.32 7.02 8.22
N GLU A 61 -5.85 7.54 9.34
CA GLU A 61 -6.12 8.98 9.48
C GLU A 61 -4.78 9.72 9.39
N VAL A 62 -4.57 10.46 8.31
CA VAL A 62 -3.39 11.31 8.13
C VAL A 62 -3.75 12.70 8.65
N THR A 63 -3.28 13.03 9.85
CA THR A 63 -3.34 14.40 10.37
C THR A 63 -2.22 15.21 9.69
N PHE A 64 -2.58 16.05 8.73
CA PHE A 64 -1.63 17.00 8.14
C PHE A 64 -1.49 18.19 9.09
N SER A 65 -0.35 18.32 9.77
CA SER A 65 0.03 19.55 10.46
C SER A 65 0.68 20.50 9.46
N TYR A 66 0.00 21.59 9.12
CA TYR A 66 0.59 22.70 8.37
C TYR A 66 1.35 23.57 9.37
N GLU A 67 2.68 23.64 9.28
CA GLU A 67 3.40 24.78 9.85
C GLU A 67 3.36 25.89 8.79
N PRO A 68 2.75 27.06 9.06
CA PRO A 68 2.77 28.15 8.12
C PRO A 68 4.22 28.64 7.97
N ASP A 69 4.74 28.59 6.74
CA ASP A 69 6.00 29.23 6.39
C ASP A 69 5.87 30.73 6.73
N THR A 70 6.61 31.17 7.75
CA THR A 70 6.78 32.60 8.04
C THR A 70 7.63 33.20 6.93
N GLU A 71 6.98 33.72 5.88
CA GLU A 71 7.61 34.64 4.94
C GLU A 71 8.22 35.82 5.73
N SER A 72 9.53 36.05 5.55
CA SER A 72 10.30 37.18 6.08
C SER A 72 10.73 38.09 4.95
#